data_AF-A0A9E2YB12-F1
#
_entry.id   AF-A0A9E2YB12-F1
#
_cell.length_a   1.000
_cell.length_b   1.000
_cell.length_c   1.000
_cell.angle_alpha   90.00
_cell.angle_beta   90.00
_cell.angle_gamma   90.00
#
_symmetry.space_group_name_H-M   'P 1'
#
loop_
_entity.id
_entity.type
_entity.pdbx_description
1 polymer ?
#
loop_
_entity_poly.entity_id
_entity_poly.type
_entity_poly.pdbx_seq_one_letter_code
_entity_poly.pdbx_strand_id
1 'polypeptide(L)'
;MFQKILAVAWFSLALVGTSPAQHKHEMDQKVDMSRAPLLKGVGEINHPVSTKNPMAQKFFNQGIALIYAFNHLEAERAFVQAQKLDPKLAMAWWGQALALAPNINDPMTPDRAE
;
A
#
# COMPACT_ATOMS: atom_id res chain seq x y z
N MET A 1 -61.44 34.13 22.35
CA MET A 1 -61.26 32.86 23.09
C MET A 1 -60.24 32.03 22.32
N PHE A 2 -59.13 31.70 22.98
CA PHE A 2 -57.99 30.84 22.59
C PHE A 2 -58.41 29.58 21.77
N GLN A 3 -57.63 28.92 20.88
CA GLN A 3 -56.21 28.55 20.94
C GLN A 3 -55.81 27.70 19.67
N LYS A 4 -54.50 27.70 19.31
CA LYS A 4 -53.66 26.67 18.60
C LYS A 4 -53.89 26.47 17.08
N ILE A 5 -52.98 26.95 16.21
CA ILE A 5 -51.70 26.31 15.75
C ILE A 5 -51.90 24.89 15.23
N LEU A 6 -51.63 24.66 13.94
CA LEU A 6 -50.68 23.64 13.45
C LEU A 6 -50.42 23.83 11.94
N ALA A 7 -49.17 24.15 11.62
CA ALA A 7 -48.60 24.14 10.28
C ALA A 7 -48.44 22.69 9.81
N VAL A 8 -49.03 22.35 8.66
CA VAL A 8 -48.73 21.09 7.97
C VAL A 8 -47.64 21.39 6.95
N ALA A 9 -46.40 21.29 7.40
CA ALA A 9 -45.22 21.34 6.54
C ALA A 9 -45.15 20.04 5.72
N TRP A 10 -44.79 20.21 4.46
CA TRP A 10 -44.81 19.19 3.43
C TRP A 10 -43.80 18.07 3.71
N PHE A 11 -44.25 16.82 3.66
CA PHE A 11 -43.39 15.65 3.65
C PHE A 11 -42.68 15.57 2.28
N SER A 12 -41.46 16.11 2.20
CA SER A 12 -40.53 15.74 1.13
C SER A 12 -39.74 14.52 1.59
N LEU A 13 -40.02 13.39 0.96
CA LEU A 13 -39.26 12.15 1.11
C LEU A 13 -37.84 12.40 0.59
N ALA A 14 -36.90 12.73 1.49
CA ALA A 14 -35.49 12.74 1.14
C ALA A 14 -35.05 11.28 0.96
N LEU A 15 -34.88 10.86 -0.29
CA LEU A 15 -34.05 9.71 -0.63
C LEU A 15 -32.67 9.97 -0.03
N VAL A 16 -32.38 9.30 1.08
CA VAL A 16 -31.01 9.18 1.60
C VAL A 16 -30.27 8.38 0.54
N GLY A 17 -29.64 9.10 -0.39
CA GLY A 17 -28.68 8.52 -1.30
C GLY A 17 -27.56 7.94 -0.45
N THR A 18 -27.50 6.62 -0.34
CA THR A 18 -26.32 5.92 0.12
C THR A 18 -25.25 6.13 -0.94
N SER A 19 -24.53 7.26 -0.89
CA SER A 19 -23.24 7.35 -1.56
C SER A 19 -22.39 6.24 -0.94
N PRO A 20 -21.90 5.25 -1.70
CA PRO A 20 -20.76 4.49 -1.23
C PRO A 20 -19.65 5.54 -1.12
N ALA A 21 -19.29 5.90 0.11
CA ALA A 21 -18.04 6.58 0.36
C ALA A 21 -16.93 5.57 0.03
N GLN A 22 -16.67 5.38 -1.26
CA GLN A 22 -15.38 4.86 -1.69
C GLN A 22 -14.39 5.92 -1.24
N HIS A 23 -13.66 5.62 -0.16
CA HIS A 23 -12.42 6.31 0.13
C HIS A 23 -11.54 6.14 -1.11
N LYS A 24 -11.57 7.11 -2.02
CA LYS A 24 -10.51 7.26 -3.01
C LYS A 24 -9.24 7.41 -2.20
N HIS A 25 -8.38 6.39 -2.23
CA HIS A 25 -6.97 6.57 -1.90
C HIS A 25 -6.42 7.54 -2.96
N GLU A 26 -6.56 8.83 -2.69
CA GLU A 26 -5.95 9.90 -3.45
C GLU A 26 -4.45 9.82 -3.16
N MET A 27 -3.75 9.03 -3.97
CA MET A 27 -2.29 8.91 -3.97
C MET A 27 -1.66 10.19 -4.55
N ASP A 28 -1.92 11.34 -3.94
CA ASP A 28 -1.40 12.64 -4.44
C ASP A 28 0.05 12.90 -3.97
N GLN A 29 0.59 12.03 -3.11
CA GLN A 29 2.01 12.07 -2.74
C GLN A 29 2.81 11.03 -3.52
N LYS A 30 3.67 11.49 -4.44
CA LYS A 30 4.70 10.65 -5.05
C LYS A 30 5.57 10.05 -3.95
N VAL A 31 5.44 8.74 -3.75
CA VAL A 31 6.22 7.99 -2.77
C VAL A 31 7.70 8.00 -3.19
N ASP A 32 8.60 8.42 -2.30
CA ASP A 32 10.03 8.49 -2.60
C ASP A 32 10.68 7.08 -2.64
N MET A 33 10.73 6.46 -3.80
CA MET A 33 11.36 5.14 -3.99
C MET A 33 12.89 5.14 -3.81
N SER A 34 13.52 6.28 -3.50
CA SER A 34 14.98 6.41 -3.38
C SER A 34 15.57 6.17 -2.00
N ARG A 35 14.76 6.19 -0.94
CA ARG A 35 15.24 6.15 0.45
C ARG A 35 14.36 5.30 1.36
N ALA A 36 14.41 3.98 1.21
CA ALA A 36 13.78 3.07 2.16
C ALA A 36 14.62 2.94 3.44
N PRO A 37 14.07 3.18 4.64
CA PRO A 37 14.78 2.92 5.89
C PRO A 37 14.79 1.43 6.23
N LEU A 38 15.76 0.99 7.03
CA LEU A 38 15.63 -0.28 7.75
C LEU A 38 14.69 -0.09 8.94
N LEU A 39 13.59 -0.83 8.93
CA LEU A 39 12.55 -0.76 9.95
C LEU A 39 12.87 -1.72 11.09
N LYS A 40 12.49 -1.33 12.30
CA LYS A 40 12.54 -2.19 13.49
C LYS A 40 11.17 -2.83 13.71
N GLY A 41 11.13 -4.05 14.25
CA GLY A 41 9.88 -4.70 14.64
C GLY A 41 9.03 -5.24 13.48
N VAL A 42 9.57 -5.30 12.26
CA VAL A 42 8.87 -5.85 11.07
C VAL A 42 9.03 -7.36 10.90
N GLY A 43 9.64 -8.04 11.89
CA GLY A 43 9.94 -9.47 11.87
C GLY A 43 11.38 -9.78 11.46
N GLU A 44 11.88 -10.95 11.88
CA GLU A 44 13.20 -11.45 11.50
C GLU A 44 13.04 -12.56 10.46
N ILE A 45 13.27 -12.21 9.19
CA ILE A 45 13.31 -13.18 8.10
C ILE A 45 14.75 -13.42 7.69
N ASN A 46 15.10 -14.69 7.52
CA ASN A 46 16.33 -15.12 6.90
C ASN A 46 16.01 -15.88 5.60
N HIS A 47 16.07 -15.17 4.47
CA HIS A 47 15.88 -15.76 3.14
C HIS A 47 17.14 -15.50 2.31
N PRO A 48 18.16 -16.37 2.40
CA PRO A 48 19.40 -16.17 1.67
C PRO A 48 19.16 -16.08 0.17
N VAL A 49 19.72 -15.05 -0.47
CA VAL A 49 19.71 -14.88 -1.92
C VAL A 49 21.16 -14.73 -2.41
N SER A 50 21.35 -14.72 -3.73
CA SER A 50 22.68 -14.75 -4.35
C SER A 50 23.54 -13.49 -4.14
N THR A 51 23.05 -12.48 -3.40
CA THR A 51 23.80 -11.24 -3.18
C THR A 51 24.96 -11.47 -2.21
N LYS A 52 26.07 -10.77 -2.47
CA LYS A 52 27.20 -10.68 -1.53
C LYS A 52 27.16 -9.38 -0.72
N ASN A 53 26.22 -8.48 -1.01
CA ASN A 53 26.07 -7.22 -0.29
C ASN A 53 25.16 -7.46 0.94
N PRO A 54 25.69 -7.37 2.17
CA PRO A 54 24.92 -7.64 3.38
C PRO A 54 23.75 -6.67 3.57
N MET A 55 23.86 -5.43 3.06
CA MET A 55 22.75 -4.48 3.10
C MET A 55 21.66 -4.83 2.09
N ALA A 56 22.02 -5.29 0.88
CA ALA A 56 21.04 -5.77 -0.08
C ALA A 56 20.26 -6.98 0.48
N GLN A 57 20.95 -7.91 1.15
CA GLN A 57 20.32 -9.04 1.83
C GLN A 57 19.35 -8.59 2.93
N LYS A 58 19.72 -7.58 3.74
CA LYS A 58 18.84 -7.02 4.78
C LYS A 58 17.57 -6.40 4.19
N PHE A 59 17.71 -5.59 3.14
CA PHE A 59 16.56 -4.98 2.47
C PHE A 59 15.67 -6.01 1.78
N PHE A 60 16.25 -7.04 1.17
CA PHE A 60 15.49 -8.15 0.60
C PHE A 60 14.69 -8.89 1.69
N ASN A 61 15.32 -9.21 2.82
CA ASN A 61 14.64 -9.85 3.95
C ASN A 61 13.52 -8.98 4.52
N GLN A 62 13.74 -7.67 4.65
CA GLN A 62 12.71 -6.71 5.07
C GLN A 62 11.53 -6.69 4.08
N GLY A 63 11.80 -6.69 2.78
CA GLY A 63 10.76 -6.76 1.75
C GLY A 63 9.87 -8.00 1.92
N ILE A 64 10.46 -9.18 2.11
CA ILE A 64 9.70 -10.41 2.36
C ILE A 64 8.89 -10.33 3.65
N ALA A 65 9.46 -9.77 4.72
CA ALA A 65 8.75 -9.62 5.99
C ALA A 65 7.52 -8.71 5.85
N LEU A 66 7.65 -7.63 5.07
CA LEU A 66 6.56 -6.69 4.78
C LEU A 66 5.50 -7.28 3.85
N ILE A 67 5.88 -8.14 2.89
CA ILE A 67 4.92 -8.91 2.10
C ILE A 67 4.05 -9.78 3.01
N TYR A 68 4.66 -10.50 3.95
CA TYR A 68 3.90 -11.32 4.91
C TYR A 68 3.06 -10.49 5.89
N ALA A 69 3.45 -9.24 6.12
CA ALA A 69 2.70 -8.28 6.92
C ALA A 69 1.66 -7.47 6.11
N PHE A 70 1.46 -7.78 4.82
CA PHE A 70 0.54 -7.08 3.91
C PHE A 70 0.86 -5.60 3.67
N ASN A 71 2.11 -5.17 3.88
CA ASN A 71 2.57 -3.82 3.57
C ASN A 71 3.33 -3.80 2.23
N HIS A 72 2.57 -3.85 1.13
CA HIS A 72 3.11 -3.97 -0.23
C HIS A 72 3.93 -2.75 -0.66
N LEU A 73 3.49 -1.54 -0.33
CA LEU A 73 4.19 -0.31 -0.69
C LEU A 73 5.59 -0.23 -0.06
N GLU A 74 5.70 -0.51 1.24
CA GLU A 74 7.00 -0.47 1.90
C GLU A 74 7.85 -1.70 1.53
N ALA A 75 7.22 -2.84 1.19
CA ALA A 75 7.94 -3.99 0.65
C ALA A 75 8.61 -3.65 -0.69
N GLU A 76 7.89 -3.01 -1.60
CA GLU A 76 8.44 -2.55 -2.89
C GLU A 76 9.63 -1.60 -2.68
N ARG A 77 9.48 -0.60 -1.81
CA ARG A 77 10.57 0.32 -1.44
C ARG A 77 11.81 -0.43 -0.94
N ALA A 78 11.63 -1.46 -0.12
CA ALA A 78 12.74 -2.29 0.37
C ALA A 78 13.40 -3.08 -0.77
N PHE A 79 12.62 -3.67 -1.68
CA PHE A 79 13.16 -4.39 -2.83
C PHE A 79 13.88 -3.48 -3.83
N VAL A 80 13.36 -2.27 -4.08
CA VAL A 80 14.05 -1.23 -4.86
C VAL A 80 15.39 -0.86 -4.20
N GLN A 81 15.43 -0.75 -2.88
CA GLN A 81 16.67 -0.45 -2.17
C GLN A 81 17.68 -1.62 -2.28
N ALA A 82 17.23 -2.87 -2.21
CA ALA A 82 18.06 -4.04 -2.45
C ALA A 82 18.61 -4.05 -3.89
N GLN A 83 17.78 -3.73 -4.88
CA GLN A 83 18.16 -3.62 -6.29
C GLN A 83 19.18 -2.49 -6.52
N LYS A 84 19.06 -1.34 -5.84
CA LYS A 84 20.06 -0.27 -5.93
C LYS A 84 21.41 -0.67 -5.37
N LEU A 85 21.42 -1.47 -4.30
CA LEU A 85 22.63 -1.95 -3.65
C LEU A 85 23.30 -3.13 -4.39
N ASP A 86 22.51 -3.93 -5.11
CA ASP A 86 22.98 -4.99 -5.99
C ASP A 86 22.09 -5.08 -7.25
N PRO A 87 22.42 -4.33 -8.32
CA PRO A 87 21.59 -4.27 -9.53
C PRO A 87 21.47 -5.61 -10.27
N LYS A 88 22.37 -6.56 -10.00
CA LYS A 88 22.35 -7.91 -10.61
C LYS A 88 21.58 -8.94 -9.79
N LEU A 89 21.05 -8.55 -8.62
CA LEU A 89 20.25 -9.42 -7.77
C LEU A 89 18.87 -9.64 -8.39
N ALA A 90 18.71 -10.70 -9.18
CA ALA A 90 17.45 -11.07 -9.81
C ALA A 90 16.28 -11.15 -8.80
N MET A 91 16.55 -11.62 -7.59
CA MET A 91 15.54 -11.72 -6.53
C MET A 91 14.99 -10.36 -6.07
N ALA A 92 15.76 -9.27 -6.15
CA ALA A 92 15.24 -7.94 -5.83
C ALA A 92 14.27 -7.42 -6.90
N TRP A 93 14.48 -7.78 -8.17
CA TRP A 93 13.53 -7.49 -9.25
C TRP A 93 12.26 -8.33 -9.12
N TRP A 94 12.41 -9.63 -8.82
CA TRP A 94 11.27 -10.50 -8.52
C TRP A 94 10.45 -9.98 -7.32
N GLY A 95 11.12 -9.50 -6.26
CA GLY A 95 10.45 -8.92 -5.10
C GLY A 95 9.63 -7.67 -5.44
N GLN A 96 10.14 -6.78 -6.30
CA GLN A 96 9.37 -5.63 -6.79
C GLN A 96 8.09 -6.09 -7.52
N ALA A 97 8.22 -7.05 -8.45
CA ALA A 97 7.07 -7.60 -9.16
C ALA A 97 6.05 -8.27 -8.22
N LEU A 98 6.54 -8.97 -7.18
CA LEU A 98 5.69 -9.58 -6.15
C LEU A 98 4.92 -8.51 -5.35
N ALA A 99 5.56 -7.39 -5.02
CA ALA A 99 4.94 -6.30 -4.27
C ALA A 99 3.88 -5.54 -5.08
N LEU A 100 4.13 -5.35 -6.39
CA LEU A 100 3.24 -4.66 -7.33
C LEU A 100 2.05 -5.52 -7.81
N ALA A 101 2.11 -6.84 -7.62
CA ALA A 101 1.05 -7.74 -8.05
C ALA A 101 -0.30 -7.42 -7.37
N PRO A 102 -1.43 -7.63 -8.08
CA PRO A 102 -2.75 -7.43 -7.49
C PRO A 102 -2.94 -8.29 -6.25
N ASN A 103 -3.55 -7.72 -5.23
CA ASN A 103 -3.97 -8.46 -4.04
C ASN A 103 -5.45 -8.22 -3.75
N ILE A 104 -6.02 -8.99 -2.83
CA ILE A 104 -7.47 -8.97 -2.55
C ILE A 104 -7.98 -7.59 -2.08
N ASN A 105 -7.11 -6.78 -1.48
CA ASN A 105 -7.45 -5.45 -0.98
C ASN A 105 -7.20 -4.35 -2.01
N ASP A 106 -6.50 -4.68 -3.10
CA ASP A 106 -5.84 -3.71 -3.97
C ASP A 106 -5.70 -4.27 -5.38
N PRO A 107 -6.76 -4.11 -6.21
CA PRO A 107 -6.80 -4.69 -7.54
C PRO A 107 -5.80 -3.99 -8.47
N MET A 108 -5.48 -4.65 -9.59
CA MET A 108 -4.56 -4.07 -10.57
C MET A 108 -5.21 -2.83 -11.21
N THR A 109 -4.62 -1.67 -10.97
CA THR A 109 -4.99 -0.40 -11.60
C THR A 109 -3.88 0.05 -12.56
N PRO A 110 -4.20 0.81 -13.63
CA PRO A 110 -3.21 1.21 -14.63
C PRO A 110 -2.00 1.97 -14.06
N ASP A 111 -2.21 2.78 -13.02
CA ASP A 111 -1.18 3.58 -12.34
C ASP A 111 -0.12 2.73 -11.60
N ARG A 112 -0.37 1.42 -11.41
CA ARG A 112 0.62 0.49 -10.84
C ARG A 112 1.41 -0.31 -11.86
N ALA A 113 1.01 -0.24 -13.12
CA ALA A 113 1.67 -0.96 -14.19
C ALA A 113 2.80 -0.15 -14.85
N GLU A 114 2.97 1.12 -14.45
CA GLU A 114 3.97 2.08 -14.96
C GLU A 114 5.16 2.23 -14.00
#